data_AF-A0A920MU06-F1
#
_entry.id   AF-A0A920MU06-F1
#
_cell.length_a   1.000
_cell.length_b   1.000
_cell.length_c   1.000
_cell.angle_alpha   90.00
_cell.angle_beta   90.00
_cell.angle_gamma   90.00
#
_symmetry.space_group_name_H-M   'P 1'
#
loop_
_entity.id
_entity.type
_entity.pdbx_description
1 polymer ?
#
loop_
_entity_poly.entity_id
_entity_poly.type
_entity_poly.pdbx_seq_one_letter_code
_entity_poly.pdbx_strand_id
1 'polypeptide(L)' 'MNKSPCPESVGDLPNYIVESDSAILLMFGSEIVGTELSASVELLITETEPGIQGDRVSGATKPALLETGLNVQVPFF' A
#
# COMPACT_ATOMS: atom_id res chain seq x y z
N MET A 1 24.82 -11.23 -11.77
CA MET A 1 23.61 -10.77 -12.48
C MET A 1 22.51 -10.69 -11.45
N ASN A 2 22.16 -9.49 -11.00
CA ASN A 2 21.15 -9.30 -9.97
C ASN A 2 19.79 -9.44 -10.67
N LYS A 3 19.14 -10.58 -10.48
CA LYS A 3 17.85 -10.87 -11.09
C LYS A 3 16.82 -10.03 -10.36
N SER A 4 16.20 -9.06 -11.03
CA SER A 4 15.08 -8.32 -10.44
C SER A 4 13.99 -9.32 -10.02
N PRO A 5 13.37 -9.15 -8.85
CA PRO A 5 12.29 -10.00 -8.39
C PRO A 5 11.12 -9.90 -9.38
N CYS A 6 10.56 -11.04 -9.78
CA CYS A 6 9.35 -11.06 -10.61
C CYS A 6 8.14 -10.60 -9.76
N PRO A 7 7.21 -9.80 -10.34
CA PRO A 7 6.14 -9.14 -9.58
C PRO A 7 5.25 -10.10 -8.78
N GLU A 8 4.97 -11.30 -9.30
CA GLU A 8 4.18 -12.31 -8.61
C GLU A 8 4.82 -12.82 -7.31
N SER A 9 6.16 -12.78 -7.19
CA SER A 9 6.88 -13.29 -6.03
C SER A 9 6.89 -12.31 -4.84
N VAL A 10 6.56 -11.05 -5.08
CA VAL A 10 6.59 -9.99 -4.05
C VAL A 10 5.17 -9.68 -3.53
N GLY A 11 4.13 -10.09 -4.26
CA GLY A 11 2.73 -9.87 -3.89
C GLY A 11 2.33 -8.39 -3.99
N ASP A 12 1.34 -7.98 -3.20
CA ASP A 12 0.80 -6.60 -3.19
C ASP A 12 1.61 -5.62 -2.34
N LEU A 13 2.64 -6.12 -1.64
CA LEU A 13 3.53 -5.34 -0.78
C LEU A 13 4.15 -4.10 -1.43
N PRO A 14 4.53 -4.09 -2.73
CA PRO A 14 5.06 -2.90 -3.39
C PRO A 14 4.08 -1.73 -3.42
N ASN A 15 2.77 -1.98 -3.33
CA ASN A 15 1.75 -0.94 -3.38
C ASN A 15 1.73 -0.06 -2.11
N TYR A 16 2.41 -0.51 -1.05
CA TYR A 16 2.50 0.15 0.25
C TYR A 16 3.88 0.78 0.50
N ILE A 17 4.77 0.77 -0.49
CA ILE A 17 6.14 1.31 -0.39
C ILE A 17 6.23 2.62 -1.17
N VAL A 18 6.96 3.58 -0.59
CA VAL A 18 7.47 4.77 -1.28
C VAL A 18 8.96 4.62 -1.54
N GLU A 19 9.55 5.41 -2.44
CA GLU A 19 10.98 5.29 -2.79
C GLU A 19 11.93 5.42 -1.58
N SER A 20 11.48 6.08 -0.51
CA SER A 20 12.26 6.22 0.73
C SER A 20 12.20 4.98 1.64
N ASP A 21 11.33 4.01 1.36
CA ASP A 21 11.09 2.86 2.23
C ASP A 21 12.00 1.67 1.87
N SER A 22 12.26 0.81 2.84
CA SER A 22 13.18 -0.33 2.69
C SER A 22 12.46 -1.64 2.99
N ALA A 23 12.41 -2.55 2.01
CA ALA A 23 11.89 -3.90 2.18
C ALA A 23 13.02 -4.93 2.31
N ILE A 24 12.80 -5.97 3.11
CA ILE A 24 13.71 -7.10 3.22
C ILE A 24 13.17 -8.25 2.39
N LEU A 25 13.97 -8.75 1.45
CA LEU A 25 13.64 -9.94 0.67
C LEU A 25 14.31 -11.17 1.31
N LEU A 26 13.51 -12.12 1.76
CA LEU A 26 13.98 -13.43 2.20
C LEU A 26 14.18 -14.31 0.98
N MET A 27 15.43 -14.68 0.70
CA MET A 27 15.77 -15.53 -0.43
C MET A 27 16.28 -16.90 0.04
N PHE A 28 15.82 -17.96 -0.61
CA PHE A 28 16.38 -19.30 -0.48
C PHE A 28 17.00 -19.70 -1.82
N GLY A 29 18.34 -19.69 -1.89
CA GLY A 29 19.06 -19.89 -3.14
C GLY A 29 18.78 -18.75 -4.13
N SER A 30 18.08 -19.06 -5.22
CA SER A 30 17.68 -18.09 -6.26
C SER A 30 16.19 -17.75 -6.25
N GLU A 31 15.44 -18.25 -5.27
CA GLU A 31 14.00 -18.04 -5.14
C GLU A 31 13.68 -17.13 -3.96
N ILE A 32 12.66 -16.29 -4.12
CA ILE A 32 12.15 -15.42 -3.06
C ILE A 32 11.12 -16.23 -2.29
N VAL A 33 11.38 -16.42 -1.00
CA VAL A 33 10.52 -17.20 -0.10
C VAL A 33 9.67 -16.32 0.80
N GLY A 34 9.97 -15.02 0.87
CA GLY A 34 9.18 -14.06 1.60
C GLY A 34 9.69 -12.62 1.44
N THR A 35 8.85 -11.68 1.84
CA THR A 35 9.17 -10.25 1.87
C THR A 35 8.70 -9.71 3.21
N GLU A 36 9.58 -9.02 3.92
CA GLU A 36 9.26 -8.33 5.17
C GLU A 36 9.23 -6.82 4.94
N LEU A 37 8.25 -6.19 5.55
CA LEU A 37 7.96 -4.76 5.51
C LEU A 37 7.59 -4.29 6.90
N SER A 38 7.71 -2.98 7.13
CA SER A 38 7.21 -2.35 8.34
C SER A 38 5.73 -2.69 8.54
N ALA A 39 5.33 -2.96 9.78
CA ALA A 39 3.95 -3.32 10.11
C ALA A 39 2.93 -2.21 9.77
N SER A 40 3.40 -0.97 9.64
CA SER A 40 2.63 0.20 9.22
C SER A 40 3.50 1.13 8.39
N VAL A 41 2.88 1.82 7.43
CA VAL A 41 3.50 2.84 6.59
C VAL A 41 2.69 4.12 6.66
N GLU A 42 3.34 5.26 6.44
CA GLU A 42 2.69 6.56 6.31
C GLU A 42 2.65 6.93 4.83
N LEU A 43 1.44 7.05 4.28
CA LEU A 43 1.21 7.39 2.87
C LEU A 43 0.29 8.60 2.76
N LEU A 44 0.60 9.49 1.83
CA LEU A 44 -0.18 10.68 1.55
C LEU A 44 -1.40 10.34 0.68
N ILE A 45 -2.56 10.92 1.02
CA ILE A 45 -3.75 10.90 0.16
C ILE A 45 -3.58 11.99 -0.90
N THR A 46 -3.60 11.60 -2.17
CA THR A 46 -3.53 12.52 -3.32
C THR A 46 -4.91 12.97 -3.77
N GLU A 47 -5.88 12.06 -3.78
CA GLU A 47 -7.27 12.34 -4.18
C GLU A 47 -8.25 11.56 -3.29
N THR A 48 -9.40 12.16 -2.98
CA THR A 48 -10.47 11.47 -2.28
C THR A 48 -11.80 12.16 -2.57
N GLU A 49 -12.89 11.40 -2.57
CA GLU A 49 -14.21 11.98 -2.80
C GLU A 49 -14.58 12.97 -1.67
N PRO A 50 -15.21 14.12 -2.00
CA PRO A 50 -15.65 15.08 -1.01
C PRO A 50 -16.78 14.48 -0.15
N GLY A 51 -16.66 14.62 1.16
CA GLY A 51 -17.71 14.20 2.09
C GLY A 51 -18.96 15.04 1.92
N ILE A 52 -20.10 14.41 1.62
CA ILE A 52 -21.38 15.12 1.54
C ILE A 52 -21.86 15.38 2.97
N GLN A 53 -22.11 16.65 3.29
CA GLN A 53 -22.61 17.10 4.59
C GLN A 53 -24.03 16.56 4.83
N GLY A 54 -24.12 15.31 5.29
CA GLY A 54 -25.37 14.55 5.39
C GLY A 54 -25.14 13.06 5.64
N ASP A 55 -23.97 12.54 5.25
CA ASP A 55 -23.54 11.15 5.49
C ASP A 55 -23.06 10.95 6.93
N ARG A 56 -23.96 11.15 7.90
CA ARG A 56 -23.70 10.87 9.33
C ARG A 56 -23.98 9.39 9.68
N VAL A 57 -23.77 8.48 8.74
CA VAL A 57 -23.84 7.04 9.03
C VAL A 57 -22.55 6.66 9.75
N SER A 58 -22.65 6.20 10.99
CA SER A 58 -21.48 5.71 11.72
C SER A 58 -20.84 4.56 10.94
N GLY A 59 -19.56 4.67 10.59
CA GLY A 59 -18.84 3.63 9.86
C GLY A 59 -18.89 3.74 8.34
N ALA A 60 -19.42 4.82 7.77
CA ALA A 60 -19.24 5.08 6.34
C ALA A 60 -17.75 5.32 6.02
N THR A 61 -17.27 4.72 4.94
CA THR A 61 -15.93 4.93 4.39
C THR A 61 -16.04 5.47 2.97
N LYS A 62 -15.00 6.19 2.55
CA LYS A 62 -14.84 6.69 1.18
C LYS A 62 -13.56 6.17 0.55
N PRO A 63 -13.53 6.03 -0.78
CA PRO A 63 -12.29 5.75 -1.47
C PRO A 63 -11.33 6.94 -1.38
N ALA A 64 -10.05 6.64 -1.16
CA ALA A 64 -8.94 7.56 -1.21
C ALA A 64 -7.82 6.96 -2.06
N LEU A 65 -7.32 7.75 -3.01
CA LEU A 65 -6.12 7.46 -3.79
C LEU A 65 -4.90 7.90 -3.00
N LEU A 66 -3.95 6.99 -2.82
CA LEU A 66 -2.67 7.25 -2.17
C LEU A 66 -1.62 7.72 -3.19
N GLU A 67 -0.51 8.27 -2.72
CA GLU A 67 0.63 8.67 -3.56
C GLU A 67 1.24 7.52 -4.37
N THR A 68 1.08 6.28 -3.89
CA THR A 68 1.49 5.06 -4.60
C THR A 68 0.53 4.67 -5.74
N GLY A 69 -0.62 5.34 -5.86
CA GLY A 69 -1.71 4.98 -6.76
C GLY A 69 -2.66 3.91 -6.21
N LEU A 70 -2.43 3.42 -4.99
CA LEU A 70 -3.31 2.48 -4.31
C LEU A 70 -4.62 3.17 -3.89
N ASN A 71 -5.77 2.50 -4.11
CA ASN A 71 -7.06 2.99 -3.64
C ASN A 71 -7.45 2.26 -2.34
N VAL A 72 -7.72 3.01 -1.27
CA VAL A 72 -8.06 2.47 0.06
C VAL A 72 -9.34 3.11 0.61
N GLN A 73 -10.04 2.39 1.49
CA GLN A 73 -11.23 2.88 2.18
C GLN A 73 -10.82 3.63 3.45
N VAL A 74 -11.07 4.93 3.50
CA VAL A 74 -10.80 5.79 4.67
C VAL A 74 -12.11 6.30 5.28
N PRO A 75 -12.16 6.59 6.59
CA PRO A 75 -13.34 7.21 7.19
C PRO A 75 -13.65 8.61 6.62
N PHE A 76 -14.90 9.04 6.74
CA PHE A 76 -15.36 10.36 6.28
C PHE A 76 -14.96 11.56 7.16
N PHE A 77 -14.21 11.35 8.26
CA PHE A 77 -13.84 12.39 9.24
C PHE A 77 -12.43 12.94 9.04
#